data_AF-A0A1Y3ANW9-F1
#
_entry.id   AF-A0A1Y3ANW9-F1
#
_cell.length_a   1.000
_cell.length_b   1.000
_cell.length_c   1.000
_cell.angle_alpha   90.00
_cell.angle_beta   90.00
_cell.angle_gamma   90.00
#
_symmetry.space_group_name_H-M   'P 1'
#
loop_
_entity.id
_entity.type
_entity.pdbx_description
1 polymer ?
#
loop_
_entity_poly.entity_id
_entity_poly.type
_entity_poly.pdbx_seq_one_letter_code
_entity_poly.pdbx_strand_id
1 'polypeptide(L)'
;MVTSTQESTNDNNVIKFSDNSSAIRGFTDLDILIPKDSTEASSMELKRNQTRHIIFTAETHNFPTGVAPFPGATTGTGGRIRDVQAAGRGAHVIAATAGYSFGNLHIPDYHLDWEDDNEIYPHNFASPLHICIE
;
A
#
# COMPACT_ATOMS: atom_id res chain seq x y z
N MET A 1 11.88 -18.43 -11.17
CA MET A 1 11.20 -17.12 -11.42
C MET A 1 9.99 -17.06 -10.48
N VAL A 2 9.55 -15.90 -10.00
CA VAL A 2 8.66 -15.70 -8.81
C VAL A 2 7.59 -16.79 -8.57
N THR A 3 6.86 -17.27 -9.58
CA THR A 3 5.84 -18.33 -9.45
C THR A 3 6.37 -19.66 -8.92
N SER A 4 7.64 -20.00 -9.17
CA SER A 4 8.27 -21.25 -8.69
C SER A 4 8.39 -21.30 -7.17
N THR A 5 8.25 -20.18 -6.47
CA THR A 5 8.16 -20.16 -5.00
C THR A 5 6.98 -21.00 -4.48
N GLN A 6 5.96 -21.23 -5.30
CA GLN A 6 4.80 -22.06 -4.93
C GLN A 6 5.12 -23.54 -4.78
N GLU A 7 6.24 -24.00 -5.33
CA GLU A 7 6.67 -25.41 -5.24
C GLU A 7 7.35 -25.71 -3.89
N SER A 8 7.75 -24.68 -3.15
CA SER A 8 8.60 -24.81 -1.95
C SER A 8 8.12 -24.03 -0.72
N THR A 9 7.08 -23.21 -0.85
CA THR A 9 6.50 -22.44 0.26
C THR A 9 5.29 -23.15 0.87
N ASN A 10 4.90 -22.74 2.08
CA ASN A 10 3.75 -23.29 2.78
C ASN A 10 2.46 -23.14 1.95
N ASP A 11 1.61 -24.17 1.96
CA ASP A 11 0.30 -24.14 1.28
C ASP A 11 -0.74 -23.35 2.11
N ASN A 12 -0.57 -22.03 2.16
CA ASN A 12 -1.46 -21.11 2.88
C ASN A 12 -2.12 -20.06 1.97
N ASN A 13 -1.86 -20.09 0.67
CA ASN A 13 -2.41 -19.13 -0.27
C ASN A 13 -3.93 -19.37 -0.46
N VAL A 14 -4.70 -18.30 -0.45
CA VAL A 14 -6.14 -18.27 -0.80
C VAL A 14 -6.31 -17.66 -2.19
N ILE A 15 -5.55 -16.61 -2.51
CA ILE A 15 -5.51 -15.97 -3.82
C ILE A 15 -4.04 -15.81 -4.23
N LYS A 16 -3.70 -16.22 -5.45
CA LYS A 16 -2.36 -16.05 -6.04
C LYS A 16 -2.44 -15.95 -7.56
N PHE A 17 -1.77 -14.96 -8.15
CA PHE A 17 -1.62 -14.78 -9.61
C PHE A 17 -2.92 -14.76 -10.43
N SER A 18 -4.06 -14.48 -9.79
CA SER A 18 -5.39 -14.54 -10.41
C SER A 18 -6.27 -13.34 -10.09
N ASP A 19 -5.71 -12.31 -9.44
CA ASP A 19 -6.38 -11.09 -9.01
C ASP A 19 -5.31 -9.97 -8.87
N ASN A 20 -5.74 -8.72 -8.66
CA ASN A 20 -4.89 -7.56 -8.39
C ASN A 20 -4.24 -7.59 -6.99
N SER A 21 -4.53 -8.62 -6.20
CA SER A 21 -3.97 -8.83 -4.87
C SER A 21 -3.74 -10.31 -4.59
N SER A 22 -2.89 -10.60 -3.60
CA SER A 22 -2.71 -11.96 -3.07
C SER A 22 -3.25 -12.05 -1.65
N ALA A 23 -3.69 -13.24 -1.25
CA ALA A 23 -4.25 -13.46 0.07
C ALA A 23 -3.76 -14.78 0.66
N ILE A 24 -3.59 -14.80 1.98
CA ILE A 24 -3.28 -16.01 2.74
C ILE A 24 -4.41 -16.35 3.71
N ARG A 25 -4.46 -17.61 4.15
CA ARG A 25 -5.38 -18.05 5.21
C ARG A 25 -5.15 -17.18 6.44
N GLY A 26 -6.25 -16.70 6.99
CA GLY A 26 -6.29 -15.88 8.20
C GLY A 26 -7.02 -16.62 9.31
N PHE A 27 -7.85 -15.90 10.05
CA PHE A 27 -8.54 -16.40 11.24
C PHE A 27 -9.98 -16.78 10.91
N THR A 28 -10.51 -17.79 11.58
CA THR A 28 -11.85 -18.35 11.34
C THR A 28 -12.87 -18.02 12.42
N ASP A 29 -12.41 -17.52 13.56
CA ASP A 29 -13.13 -17.35 14.82
C ASP A 29 -13.12 -15.89 15.28
N LEU A 30 -13.30 -14.95 14.35
CA LEU A 30 -13.33 -13.53 14.67
C LEU A 30 -14.75 -13.03 14.93
N ASP A 31 -14.89 -12.23 15.97
CA ASP A 31 -16.07 -11.41 16.21
C ASP A 31 -15.90 -10.06 15.49
N ILE A 32 -16.84 -9.72 14.61
CA ILE A 32 -16.82 -8.48 13.83
C ILE A 32 -18.07 -7.64 14.10
N LEU A 33 -17.88 -6.34 14.25
CA LEU A 33 -18.97 -5.37 14.36
C LEU A 33 -19.30 -4.84 12.96
N ILE A 34 -20.53 -5.07 12.49
CA ILE A 34 -20.98 -4.59 11.17
C ILE A 34 -22.37 -3.94 11.28
N PRO A 35 -22.76 -3.04 10.36
CA PRO A 35 -24.14 -2.55 10.33
C PRO A 35 -25.10 -3.71 10.04
N LYS A 36 -26.28 -3.67 10.66
CA LYS A 36 -27.35 -4.64 10.40
C LYS A 36 -27.87 -4.55 8.96
N ASP A 37 -27.97 -3.34 8.43
CA ASP A 37 -28.28 -3.05 7.03
C ASP A 37 -27.31 -1.99 6.50
N SER A 38 -26.63 -2.27 5.39
CA SER A 38 -25.66 -1.37 4.76
C SER A 38 -26.28 -0.37 3.77
N THR A 39 -27.59 -0.45 3.51
CA THR A 39 -28.32 0.41 2.56
C THR A 39 -29.07 1.56 3.23
N GLU A 40 -29.23 1.51 4.55
CA GLU A 40 -29.90 2.53 5.35
C GLU A 40 -29.23 2.74 6.72
N ALA A 41 -29.64 3.79 7.44
CA ALA A 41 -29.16 4.02 8.80
C ALA A 41 -29.66 2.91 9.73
N SER A 42 -28.73 2.10 10.25
CA SER A 42 -29.05 0.94 11.07
C SER A 42 -28.13 0.82 12.29
N SER A 43 -28.55 0.06 13.30
CA SER A 43 -27.69 -0.27 14.43
C SER A 43 -26.56 -1.21 14.02
N MET A 44 -25.44 -1.14 14.72
CA MET A 44 -24.35 -2.12 14.57
C MET A 44 -24.71 -3.43 15.27
N GLU A 45 -24.32 -4.56 14.68
CA GLU A 45 -24.47 -5.90 15.24
C GLU A 45 -23.11 -6.62 15.31
N LEU A 46 -22.93 -7.42 16.36
CA LEU A 46 -21.75 -8.26 16.51
C LEU A 46 -22.01 -9.61 15.84
N LYS A 47 -21.34 -9.87 14.71
CA LYS A 47 -21.32 -11.20 14.10
C LYS A 47 -20.14 -12.00 14.65
N ARG A 48 -20.46 -13.15 15.24
CA ARG A 48 -19.47 -14.05 15.84
C ARG A 48 -18.98 -15.12 14.87
N ASN A 49 -17.81 -15.69 15.14
CA ASN A 49 -17.24 -16.82 14.40
C ASN A 49 -17.11 -16.57 12.88
N GLN A 50 -16.67 -15.37 12.52
CA GLN A 50 -16.49 -14.98 11.12
C GLN A 50 -15.07 -15.29 10.65
N THR A 51 -14.95 -15.76 9.41
CA THR A 51 -13.65 -15.99 8.76
C THR A 51 -13.19 -14.74 8.04
N ARG A 52 -11.95 -14.30 8.31
CA ARG A 52 -11.27 -13.24 7.57
C ARG A 52 -9.88 -13.71 7.16
N HIS A 53 -9.65 -13.73 5.85
CA HIS A 53 -8.33 -13.97 5.27
C HIS A 53 -7.54 -12.65 5.19
N ILE A 54 -6.22 -12.75 5.10
CA ILE A 54 -5.34 -11.58 5.09
C ILE A 54 -4.86 -11.34 3.67
N ILE A 55 -5.06 -10.11 3.20
CA ILE A 55 -4.58 -9.66 1.90
C ILE A 55 -3.26 -8.94 2.08
N PHE A 56 -2.29 -9.27 1.24
CA PHE A 56 -1.01 -8.57 1.14
C PHE A 56 -0.78 -8.12 -0.30
N THR A 57 -0.42 -6.85 -0.44
CA THR A 57 -0.18 -6.23 -1.72
C THR A 57 0.70 -5.00 -1.55
N ALA A 58 1.49 -4.71 -2.57
CA ALA A 58 2.38 -3.57 -2.62
C ALA A 58 2.44 -3.06 -4.05
N GLU A 59 2.60 -1.75 -4.19
CA GLU A 59 2.77 -1.08 -5.48
C GLU A 59 3.69 0.12 -5.27
N THR A 60 4.19 0.65 -6.36
CA THR A 60 5.05 1.82 -6.38
C THR A 60 4.45 2.87 -7.30
N HIS A 61 4.58 4.14 -6.96
CA HIS A 61 4.09 5.24 -7.79
C HIS A 61 5.22 6.23 -8.11
N ASN A 62 6.36 5.68 -8.54
CA ASN A 62 7.65 6.38 -8.56
C ASN A 62 7.69 7.56 -9.52
N PHE A 63 7.35 7.34 -10.80
CA PHE A 63 7.46 8.39 -11.82
C PHE A 63 6.54 9.57 -11.53
N PRO A 64 5.24 9.40 -11.24
CA PRO A 64 4.37 10.54 -10.94
C PRO A 64 4.77 11.26 -9.65
N THR A 65 5.24 10.54 -8.62
CA THR A 65 5.75 11.15 -7.38
C THR A 65 7.01 11.96 -7.64
N GLY A 66 7.89 11.51 -8.55
CA GLY A 66 9.06 12.28 -8.95
C GLY A 66 8.72 13.57 -9.69
N VAL A 67 7.59 13.64 -10.40
CA VAL A 67 7.17 14.84 -11.15
C VAL A 67 6.33 15.78 -10.27
N ALA A 68 5.39 15.22 -9.51
CA ALA A 68 4.47 15.97 -8.65
C ALA A 68 4.25 15.17 -7.36
N PRO A 69 5.03 15.44 -6.29
CA PRO A 69 5.12 14.56 -5.13
C PRO A 69 3.80 14.26 -4.43
N PHE A 70 3.10 15.29 -3.95
CA PHE A 70 1.83 15.13 -3.23
C PHE A 70 0.77 14.37 -4.05
N PRO A 71 0.38 14.81 -5.28
CA PRO A 71 -0.61 14.07 -6.06
C PRO A 71 -0.09 12.69 -6.49
N GLY A 72 1.21 12.52 -6.71
CA GLY A 72 1.83 11.23 -7.03
C GLY A 72 1.69 10.23 -5.89
N ALA A 73 2.04 10.60 -4.66
CA ALA A 73 1.95 9.73 -3.49
C ALA A 73 0.50 9.43 -3.10
N THR A 74 -0.39 10.43 -3.15
CA THR A 74 -1.81 10.27 -2.79
C THR A 74 -2.56 9.39 -3.79
N THR A 75 -2.31 9.54 -5.09
CA THR A 75 -2.94 8.68 -6.11
C THR A 75 -2.41 7.25 -6.09
N GLY A 76 -1.12 7.05 -5.82
CA GLY A 76 -0.54 5.72 -5.58
C GLY A 76 -1.19 5.02 -4.38
N THR A 77 -1.30 5.73 -3.25
CA THR A 77 -1.99 5.21 -2.04
C THR A 77 -3.46 4.90 -2.32
N GLY A 78 -4.17 5.82 -2.99
CA GLY A 78 -5.57 5.63 -3.37
C GLY A 78 -5.78 4.46 -4.32
N GLY A 79 -4.85 4.24 -5.26
CA GLY A 79 -4.81 3.05 -6.12
C GLY A 79 -4.79 1.76 -5.30
N ARG A 80 -3.87 1.67 -4.33
CA ARG A 80 -3.78 0.48 -3.47
C ARG A 80 -5.02 0.23 -2.64
N ILE A 81 -5.63 1.28 -2.09
CA ILE A 81 -6.87 1.15 -1.31
C ILE A 81 -7.97 0.56 -2.19
N ARG A 82 -8.13 1.05 -3.42
CA ARG A 82 -9.15 0.55 -4.35
C ARG A 82 -8.91 -0.89 -4.77
N ASP A 83 -7.67 -1.26 -5.04
CA ASP A 83 -7.34 -2.65 -5.41
C ASP A 83 -7.62 -3.64 -4.28
N VAL A 84 -7.37 -3.26 -3.02
CA VAL A 84 -7.77 -4.09 -1.88
C VAL A 84 -9.29 -4.19 -1.80
N GLN A 85 -10.02 -3.08 -1.99
CA GLN A 85 -11.48 -3.09 -1.98
C GLN A 85 -12.08 -3.92 -3.12
N ALA A 86 -11.42 -3.97 -4.28
CA ALA A 86 -11.86 -4.71 -5.46
C ALA A 86 -11.45 -6.21 -5.45
N ALA A 87 -10.57 -6.64 -4.55
CA ALA A 87 -10.13 -8.04 -4.49
C ALA A 87 -11.31 -8.99 -4.26
N GLY A 88 -11.38 -10.06 -5.06
CA GLY A 88 -12.47 -11.03 -5.04
C GLY A 88 -13.84 -10.41 -5.32
N ARG A 89 -14.67 -10.28 -4.27
CA ARG A 89 -16.03 -9.68 -4.34
C ARG A 89 -16.17 -8.46 -3.44
N GLY A 90 -15.07 -7.94 -2.92
CA GLY A 90 -15.07 -6.93 -1.87
C GLY A 90 -14.18 -7.34 -0.71
N ALA A 91 -13.25 -6.47 -0.35
CA ALA A 91 -12.41 -6.65 0.83
C ALA A 91 -12.23 -5.33 1.62
N HIS A 92 -11.68 -5.44 2.82
CA HIS A 92 -11.59 -4.34 3.79
C HIS A 92 -10.12 -3.98 3.99
N VAL A 93 -9.80 -2.69 3.91
CA VAL A 93 -8.48 -2.18 4.29
C VAL A 93 -8.42 -2.09 5.80
N ILE A 94 -7.42 -2.72 6.42
CA ILE A 94 -7.24 -2.74 7.87
C ILE A 94 -6.01 -1.96 8.35
N ALA A 95 -4.97 -1.92 7.51
CA ALA A 95 -3.72 -1.24 7.77
C ALA A 95 -3.00 -0.99 6.44
N ALA A 96 -2.13 0.01 6.41
CA ALA A 96 -1.28 0.33 5.28
C ALA A 96 0.13 0.68 5.76
N THR A 97 1.10 0.48 4.88
CA THR A 97 2.49 0.93 5.09
C THR A 97 2.92 1.74 3.88
N ALA A 98 3.76 2.73 4.10
CA ALA A 98 4.37 3.55 3.05
C ALA A 98 5.90 3.46 3.19
N GLY A 99 6.59 3.43 2.07
CA GLY A 99 8.05 3.41 2.00
C GLY A 99 8.52 4.43 0.98
N TYR A 100 9.56 5.17 1.33
CA TYR A 100 10.14 6.23 0.51
C TYR A 100 11.64 6.01 0.42
N SER A 101 12.18 6.19 -0.78
CA SER A 101 13.61 6.21 -1.04
C SER A 101 13.88 7.40 -1.96
N PHE A 102 14.76 8.29 -1.53
CA PHE A 102 15.12 9.52 -2.23
C PHE A 102 16.64 9.73 -2.17
N GLY A 103 17.15 10.65 -2.99
CA GLY A 103 18.57 11.03 -3.01
C GLY A 103 18.96 11.97 -1.87
N ASN A 104 20.12 12.62 -2.01
CA ASN A 104 20.60 13.64 -1.08
C ASN A 104 19.56 14.76 -0.93
N LEU A 105 19.29 15.17 0.31
CA LEU A 105 18.22 16.13 0.59
C LEU A 105 18.69 17.56 0.34
N HIS A 106 19.96 17.87 0.61
CA HIS A 106 20.49 19.24 0.53
C HIS A 106 19.60 20.23 1.29
N ILE A 107 19.34 19.93 2.57
CA ILE A 107 18.48 20.76 3.43
C ILE A 107 19.15 22.14 3.60
N PRO A 108 18.44 23.26 3.32
CA PRO A 108 18.98 24.60 3.51
C PRO A 108 19.51 24.81 4.94
N ASP A 109 20.71 25.38 5.05
CA ASP A 109 21.41 25.63 6.32
C ASP A 109 21.75 24.37 7.14
N TYR A 110 21.67 23.18 6.56
CA TYR A 110 21.98 21.90 7.22
C TYR A 110 22.80 20.97 6.31
N HIS A 111 24.07 21.32 6.15
CA HIS A 111 25.02 20.58 5.32
C HIS A 111 25.46 19.27 5.96
N LEU A 112 25.56 18.21 5.15
CA LEU A 112 26.04 16.89 5.55
C LEU A 112 27.23 16.49 4.66
N ASP A 113 28.33 16.04 5.27
CA ASP A 113 29.62 15.79 4.58
C ASP A 113 29.56 14.75 3.43
N TRP A 114 28.48 13.98 3.35
CA TRP A 114 28.27 12.95 2.33
C TRP A 114 27.38 13.40 1.16
N GLU A 115 26.80 14.59 1.22
CA GLU A 115 26.00 15.14 0.12
C GLU A 115 26.93 15.78 -0.93
N ASP A 116 26.77 15.42 -2.20
CA ASP A 116 27.59 15.96 -3.30
C ASP A 116 26.96 17.23 -3.86
N ASP A 117 27.52 18.39 -3.51
CA ASP A 117 27.06 19.69 -4.01
C ASP A 117 27.16 19.86 -5.53
N ASN A 118 27.91 18.99 -6.22
CA ASN A 118 28.05 19.01 -7.68
C ASN A 118 27.08 18.04 -8.38
N GLU A 119 26.19 17.37 -7.64
CA GLU A 119 25.21 16.45 -8.21
C GLU A 119 24.29 17.17 -9.22
N ILE A 120 24.35 16.72 -10.48
CA ILE A 120 23.47 17.24 -11.54
C ILE A 120 22.13 16.51 -11.45
N TYR A 121 21.15 17.13 -10.81
CA TYR A 121 19.79 16.61 -10.73
C TYR A 121 18.91 17.11 -11.90
N PRO A 122 18.06 16.26 -12.51
CA PRO A 122 17.21 16.68 -13.63
C PRO A 122 16.17 17.74 -13.22
N HIS A 123 16.09 18.84 -13.97
CA HIS A 123 15.19 19.96 -13.66
C HIS A 123 13.69 19.66 -13.81
N ASN A 124 13.33 18.57 -14.47
CA ASN A 124 11.94 18.17 -14.70
C ASN A 124 11.36 17.27 -13.60
N PHE A 125 12.16 16.95 -12.58
CA PHE A 125 11.75 16.21 -11.39
C PHE A 125 11.82 17.13 -10.16
N ALA A 126 10.95 16.86 -9.19
CA ALA A 126 11.04 17.43 -7.86
C ALA A 126 12.36 17.01 -7.19
N SER A 127 12.98 17.90 -6.42
CA SER A 127 14.17 17.55 -5.65
C SER A 127 13.83 16.48 -4.59
N PRO A 128 14.82 15.67 -4.15
CA PRO A 128 14.63 14.72 -3.06
C PRO A 128 13.98 15.33 -1.80
N LEU A 129 14.40 16.54 -1.41
CA LEU A 129 13.81 17.26 -0.29
C LEU A 129 12.35 17.66 -0.55
N HIS A 130 12.03 18.13 -1.75
CA HIS A 130 10.65 18.47 -2.09
C HIS A 130 9.76 17.24 -2.05
N ILE A 131 10.25 16.08 -2.53
CA ILE A 131 9.54 14.80 -2.43
C ILE A 131 9.32 14.38 -0.97
N CYS A 132 10.28 14.64 -0.08
CA CYS A 132 10.18 14.27 1.33
C CYS A 132 9.20 15.16 2.14
N ILE A 133 9.00 16.41 1.72
CA ILE A 133 8.17 17.39 2.46
C ILE A 133 6.69 17.27 2.09
N GLU A 134 6.40 17.11 0.81
CA GLU A 134 5.04 17.03 0.25
C GLU A 134 4.37 15.67 0.54
#